data_AF-A0A1N6N1U3-F1
#
_entry.id   AF-A0A1N6N1U3-F1
#
_cell.length_a   1.000
_cell.length_b   1.000
_cell.length_c   1.000
_cell.angle_alpha   90.00
_cell.angle_beta   90.00
_cell.angle_gamma   90.00
#
_symmetry.space_group_name_H-M   'P 1'
#
loop_
_entity.id
_entity.type
_entity.pdbx_description
1 polymer ?
#
loop_
_entity_poly.entity_id
_entity_poly.type
_entity_poly.pdbx_seq_one_letter_code
_entity_poly.pdbx_strand_id
1 'polypeptide(L)'
;MNKPMYSSPQQAIKHIVLERYYGKNISISAIDDMYDEVENSDVIFDLLDQIRGGTIETNIDAPLSRHYETKSVASKTPDGAWVGWTYWYGGGKHSDPEEIDWIEDAYFLKVTKEEEVLTVIRTFEKVEE
;
A
#
# COMPACT_ATOMS: atom_id res chain seq x y z
N MET A 1 -8.83 8.64 -18.63
CA MET A 1 -8.17 8.08 -17.44
C MET A 1 -7.27 9.17 -16.89
N ASN A 2 -7.57 9.65 -15.69
CA ASN A 2 -6.91 10.82 -15.13
C ASN A 2 -5.49 10.46 -14.71
N LYS A 3 -4.54 11.29 -15.14
CA LYS A 3 -3.19 11.33 -14.60
C LYS A 3 -3.29 11.43 -13.06
N PRO A 4 -2.46 10.71 -12.29
CA PRO A 4 -2.43 10.88 -10.84
C PRO A 4 -2.21 12.36 -10.50
N MET A 5 -2.93 12.86 -9.49
CA MET A 5 -2.82 14.26 -9.05
C MET A 5 -1.50 14.54 -8.31
N TYR A 6 -0.84 13.48 -7.84
CA TYR A 6 0.45 13.52 -7.17
C TYR A 6 1.60 13.88 -8.12
N SER A 7 2.61 14.53 -7.57
CA SER A 7 3.88 14.81 -8.27
C SER A 7 4.71 13.53 -8.48
N SER A 8 4.60 12.54 -7.59
CA SER A 8 5.35 11.30 -7.63
C SER A 8 4.63 10.13 -6.90
N PRO A 9 5.01 8.87 -7.17
CA PRO A 9 4.52 7.71 -6.41
C PRO A 9 4.85 7.77 -4.92
N GLN A 10 5.99 8.35 -4.55
CA GLN A 10 6.41 8.54 -3.16
C GLN A 10 5.42 9.45 -2.43
N GLN A 11 5.05 10.59 -3.04
CA GLN A 11 4.04 11.50 -2.50
C GLN A 11 2.68 10.80 -2.33
N ALA A 12 2.34 9.87 -3.23
CA ALA A 12 1.12 9.07 -3.16
C ALA A 12 1.11 8.14 -1.92
N ILE A 13 2.24 7.48 -1.62
CA ILE A 13 2.39 6.66 -0.40
C ILE A 13 2.37 7.54 0.85
N LYS A 14 3.10 8.65 0.87
CA LYS A 14 3.08 9.61 1.97
C LYS A 14 1.65 10.06 2.30
N HIS A 15 0.79 10.25 1.29
CA HIS A 15 -0.63 10.56 1.52
C HIS A 15 -1.34 9.45 2.32
N ILE A 16 -1.14 8.18 1.94
CA ILE A 16 -1.73 7.02 2.65
C ILE A 16 -1.28 7.02 4.12
N VAL A 17 0.02 7.25 4.36
CA VAL A 17 0.60 7.29 5.71
C VAL A 17 -0.03 8.44 6.52
N LEU A 18 -0.07 9.65 5.97
CA LEU A 18 -0.55 10.84 6.67
C LEU A 18 -2.04 10.80 6.99
N GLU A 19 -2.88 10.27 6.10
CA GLU A 19 -4.31 10.10 6.43
C GLU A 19 -4.52 9.13 7.58
N ARG A 20 -3.74 8.05 7.66
CA ARG A 20 -3.79 7.13 8.81
C ARG A 20 -3.24 7.78 10.08
N TYR A 21 -2.16 8.54 9.97
CA TYR A 21 -1.54 9.23 11.10
C TYR A 21 -2.49 10.27 11.72
N TYR A 22 -3.07 11.15 10.90
CA TYR A 22 -3.94 12.23 11.39
C TYR A 22 -5.41 11.85 11.49
N GLY A 23 -5.84 10.73 10.90
CA GLY A 23 -7.24 10.30 10.86
C GLY A 23 -8.15 11.25 10.07
N LYS A 24 -7.61 11.99 9.11
CA LYS A 24 -8.34 13.00 8.32
C LYS A 24 -7.78 13.10 6.90
N ASN A 25 -8.59 13.65 5.99
CA ASN A 25 -8.16 13.93 4.62
C ASN A 25 -7.10 15.04 4.58
N ILE A 26 -6.05 14.83 3.79
CA ILE A 26 -4.92 15.73 3.63
C ILE A 26 -4.92 16.31 2.21
N SER A 27 -4.70 17.62 2.09
CA SER A 27 -4.54 18.26 0.79
C SER A 27 -3.26 17.77 0.11
N ILE A 28 -3.33 17.43 -1.18
CA ILE A 28 -2.19 16.94 -1.95
C ILE A 28 -1.01 17.91 -1.91
N SER A 29 -1.28 19.22 -1.95
CA SER A 29 -0.25 20.26 -1.92
C SER A 29 0.54 20.33 -0.61
N ALA A 30 0.05 19.73 0.48
CA ALA A 30 0.65 19.79 1.80
C ALA A 30 1.34 18.48 2.20
N ILE A 31 1.28 17.43 1.36
CA ILE A 31 1.72 16.08 1.74
C ILE A 31 3.20 16.06 2.13
N ASP A 32 4.09 16.59 1.29
CA ASP A 32 5.52 16.49 1.54
C ASP A 32 5.91 17.27 2.81
N ASP A 33 5.49 18.52 2.91
CA ASP A 33 5.74 19.36 4.10
C ASP A 33 5.23 18.69 5.39
N MET A 34 4.02 18.14 5.37
CA MET A 34 3.44 17.45 6.54
C MET A 34 4.12 16.12 6.84
N TYR A 35 4.64 15.42 5.83
CA TYR A 35 5.36 14.17 6.02
C TYR A 35 6.73 14.43 6.67
N ASP A 36 7.45 15.44 6.19
CA ASP A 36 8.75 15.83 6.72
C ASP A 36 8.66 16.24 8.22
N GLU A 37 7.51 16.78 8.66
CA GLU A 37 7.25 17.09 10.07
C GLU A 37 7.17 15.85 10.99
N VAL A 38 6.77 14.69 10.44
CA VAL A 38 6.47 13.49 11.23
C VAL A 38 7.36 12.28 10.91
N GLU A 39 8.15 12.33 9.84
CA GLU A 39 8.92 11.20 9.30
C GLU A 39 9.84 10.51 10.33
N ASN A 40 10.31 11.27 11.32
CA ASN A 40 11.18 10.80 12.40
C ASN A 40 10.45 10.42 13.70
N SER A 41 9.11 10.32 13.67
CA SER A 41 8.32 9.93 14.84
C SER A 41 8.12 8.41 14.92
N ASP A 42 8.14 7.87 16.15
CA ASP A 42 7.93 6.44 16.41
C ASP A 42 6.63 5.91 15.79
N VAL A 43 5.58 6.73 15.81
CA VAL A 43 4.26 6.41 15.24
C VAL A 43 4.32 6.21 13.73
N ILE A 44 5.18 6.95 13.01
CA ILE A 44 5.34 6.78 11.56
C ILE A 44 6.01 5.45 11.24
N PHE A 45 7.00 5.00 12.02
CA PHE A 45 7.63 3.69 11.79
C PHE A 45 6.61 2.55 11.90
N ASP A 46 5.78 2.55 12.94
CA ASP A 46 4.71 1.56 13.11
C ASP A 46 3.70 1.59 11.95
N LEU A 47 3.36 2.78 11.45
CA LEU A 47 2.46 2.92 10.30
C LEU A 47 3.09 2.43 9.00
N LEU A 48 4.38 2.70 8.80
CA LEU A 48 5.12 2.24 7.63
C LEU A 48 5.20 0.72 7.59
N ASP A 49 5.45 0.06 8.72
CA ASP A 49 5.44 -1.41 8.80
C ASP A 49 4.05 -1.99 8.48
N GLN A 50 2.98 -1.35 8.94
CA GLN A 50 1.61 -1.75 8.61
C GLN A 50 1.25 -1.51 7.13
N ILE A 51 1.84 -0.49 6.50
CA ILE A 51 1.52 -0.12 5.12
C ILE A 51 2.36 -0.93 4.13
N ARG A 52 3.64 -1.23 4.41
CA ARG A 52 4.57 -1.84 3.44
C ARG A 52 4.08 -3.16 2.84
N GLY A 53 3.22 -3.91 3.52
CA GLY A 53 2.59 -5.12 2.99
C GLY A 53 1.56 -4.88 1.88
N GLY A 54 1.15 -3.63 1.68
CA GLY A 54 0.11 -3.22 0.74
C GLY A 54 -1.28 -3.74 1.12
N THR A 55 -2.27 -3.39 0.30
CA THR A 55 -3.65 -3.89 0.45
C THR A 55 -3.95 -5.06 -0.46
N ILE A 56 -3.22 -5.20 -1.57
CA ILE A 56 -3.39 -6.26 -2.55
C ILE A 56 -2.05 -6.65 -3.19
N GLU A 57 -1.87 -7.94 -3.48
CA GLU A 57 -0.78 -8.43 -4.33
C GLU A 57 -1.14 -8.22 -5.82
N THR A 58 -0.21 -7.63 -6.57
CA THR A 58 -0.44 -7.25 -7.98
C THR A 58 -0.09 -8.36 -8.96
N ASN A 59 0.67 -9.37 -8.52
CA ASN A 59 1.29 -10.39 -9.37
C ASN A 59 2.19 -9.83 -10.49
N ILE A 60 2.65 -8.59 -10.37
CA ILE A 60 3.73 -8.06 -11.19
C ILE A 60 5.05 -8.67 -10.71
N ASP A 61 5.95 -9.02 -11.62
CA ASP A 61 7.26 -9.57 -11.27
C ASP A 61 7.99 -8.67 -10.28
N ALA A 62 8.41 -9.25 -9.15
CA ALA A 62 9.18 -8.57 -8.12
C ALA A 62 10.68 -8.92 -8.25
N PRO A 63 11.60 -8.03 -7.82
CA PRO A 63 13.02 -8.33 -7.78
C PRO A 63 13.31 -9.61 -7.00
N LEU A 64 14.24 -10.44 -7.49
CA LEU A 64 14.70 -11.62 -6.76
C LEU A 64 15.79 -11.25 -5.76
N SER A 65 15.76 -11.86 -4.58
CA SER A 65 16.81 -11.73 -3.57
C SER A 65 17.22 -13.08 -2.99
N ARG A 66 18.49 -13.19 -2.60
CA ARG A 66 19.03 -14.35 -1.87
C ARG A 66 18.75 -14.27 -0.37
N HIS A 67 18.42 -13.07 0.12
CA HIS A 67 18.31 -12.78 1.55
C HIS A 67 16.86 -12.54 1.99
N TYR A 68 16.02 -12.10 1.05
CA TYR A 68 14.64 -11.70 1.31
C TYR A 68 13.69 -12.36 0.33
N GLU A 69 12.48 -12.62 0.79
CA GLU A 69 11.34 -12.88 -0.08
C GLU A 69 10.75 -11.56 -0.56
N THR A 70 10.14 -11.58 -1.74
CA THR A 70 9.59 -10.39 -2.38
C THR A 70 8.23 -10.65 -3.00
N LYS A 71 7.36 -9.63 -2.93
CA LYS A 71 6.06 -9.57 -3.61
C LYS A 71 5.84 -8.17 -4.16
N SER A 72 5.21 -8.05 -5.32
CA SER A 72 4.73 -6.76 -5.80
C SER A 72 3.35 -6.49 -5.23
N VAL A 73 3.24 -5.45 -4.41
CA VAL A 73 1.99 -5.09 -3.72
C VAL A 73 1.51 -3.72 -4.16
N ALA A 74 0.25 -3.40 -3.87
CA ALA A 74 -0.32 -2.11 -4.17
C ALA A 74 -1.32 -1.66 -3.12
N SER A 75 -1.53 -0.34 -3.09
CA SER A 75 -2.62 0.28 -2.35
C SER A 75 -3.30 1.36 -3.16
N LYS A 76 -4.59 1.54 -2.90
CA LYS A 76 -5.36 2.64 -3.42
C LYS A 76 -5.15 3.85 -2.52
N THR A 77 -4.79 4.97 -3.12
CA THR A 77 -4.64 6.24 -2.43
C THR A 77 -6.01 6.86 -2.12
N PRO A 78 -6.07 7.84 -1.20
CA PRO A 78 -7.32 8.52 -0.86
C PRO A 78 -8.00 9.24 -2.02
N ASP A 79 -7.23 9.76 -2.99
CA ASP A 79 -7.76 10.38 -4.22
C ASP A 79 -8.20 9.34 -5.28
N GLY A 80 -8.00 8.05 -5.01
CA GLY A 80 -8.41 6.94 -5.84
C GLY A 80 -7.38 6.43 -6.87
N ALA A 81 -6.17 7.00 -6.92
CA ALA A 81 -5.07 6.44 -7.70
C ALA A 81 -4.57 5.11 -7.10
N TRP A 82 -3.84 4.34 -7.89
CA TRP A 82 -3.17 3.12 -7.43
C TRP A 82 -1.66 3.32 -7.47
N VAL A 83 -1.00 2.96 -6.37
CA VAL A 83 0.45 2.98 -6.23
C VAL A 83 0.92 1.61 -5.79
N GLY A 84 1.98 1.12 -6.41
CA GLY A 84 2.60 -0.18 -6.13
C GLY A 84 4.07 -0.06 -5.79
N TRP A 85 4.61 -1.07 -5.11
CA TRP A 85 6.00 -1.16 -4.69
C TRP A 85 6.38 -2.62 -4.41
N THR A 86 7.65 -2.88 -4.15
CA THR A 86 8.14 -4.20 -3.72
C THR A 86 8.01 -4.33 -2.21
N TYR A 87 7.22 -5.30 -1.76
CA TYR A 87 7.20 -5.72 -0.37
C TYR A 87 8.31 -6.73 -0.12
N TRP A 88 9.32 -6.32 0.65
CA TRP A 88 10.42 -7.17 1.12
C TRP A 88 10.05 -7.78 2.47
N TYR A 89 10.17 -9.09 2.62
CA TYR A 89 9.84 -9.77 3.86
C TYR A 89 10.63 -11.07 4.05
N GLY A 90 10.43 -11.72 5.20
CA GLY A 90 11.17 -12.92 5.57
C GLY A 90 12.63 -12.61 5.91
N GLY A 91 13.51 -13.55 5.59
CA GLY A 91 14.93 -13.49 5.92
C GLY A 91 15.30 -14.24 7.21
N GLY A 92 16.53 -14.03 7.67
CA GLY A 92 17.10 -14.71 8.83
C GLY A 92 16.96 -13.92 10.12
N LYS A 93 17.49 -14.45 11.23
CA LYS A 93 17.48 -13.79 12.55
C LYS A 93 18.11 -12.37 12.57
N HIS A 94 18.94 -12.04 11.58
CA HIS A 94 19.69 -10.79 11.47
C HIS A 94 19.29 -9.96 10.24
N SER A 95 18.09 -10.19 9.71
CA SER A 95 17.60 -9.46 8.55
C SER A 95 16.50 -8.50 8.99
N ASP A 96 16.63 -7.25 8.58
CA ASP A 96 15.70 -6.18 8.91
C ASP A 96 15.06 -5.67 7.60
N PRO A 97 14.12 -6.44 7.01
CA PRO A 97 13.48 -6.07 5.74
C PRO A 97 12.68 -4.75 5.84
N GLU A 98 12.34 -4.35 7.05
CA GLU A 98 11.66 -3.10 7.41
C GLU A 98 12.56 -1.86 7.28
N GLU A 99 13.89 -2.02 7.23
CA GLU A 99 14.84 -0.91 6.97
C GLU A 99 15.07 -0.65 5.48
N ILE A 100 14.54 -1.49 4.57
CA ILE A 100 14.67 -1.25 3.13
C ILE A 100 13.80 -0.06 2.74
N ASP A 101 14.37 0.93 2.04
CA ASP A 101 13.63 2.07 1.51
C ASP A 101 12.75 1.65 0.31
N TRP A 102 11.61 1.06 0.64
CA TRP A 102 10.62 0.59 -0.34
C TRP A 102 9.79 1.71 -0.94
N ILE A 103 9.77 2.90 -0.32
CA ILE A 103 9.01 4.05 -0.82
C ILE A 103 9.71 4.61 -2.06
N GLU A 104 11.04 4.69 -2.05
CA GLU A 104 11.82 5.20 -3.18
C GLU A 104 11.50 4.47 -4.50
N ASP A 105 11.29 3.15 -4.44
CA ASP A 105 11.01 2.29 -5.61
C ASP A 105 9.52 2.23 -6.02
N ALA A 106 8.67 3.08 -5.46
CA ALA A 106 7.24 3.06 -5.76
C ALA A 106 6.92 3.52 -7.19
N TYR A 107 5.81 3.00 -7.74
CA TYR A 107 5.35 3.29 -9.10
C TYR A 107 3.83 3.37 -9.20
N PHE A 108 3.34 4.20 -10.12
CA PHE A 108 1.90 4.27 -10.38
C PHE A 108 1.41 3.07 -11.16
N LEU A 109 0.24 2.59 -10.77
CA LEU A 109 -0.43 1.48 -11.40
C LEU A 109 -1.66 1.96 -12.16
N LYS A 110 -1.90 1.30 -13.29
CA LYS A 110 -3.13 1.45 -14.06
C LYS A 110 -3.87 0.12 -14.00
N VAL A 111 -5.07 0.13 -13.40
CA VAL A 111 -5.98 -1.01 -13.51
C VAL A 111 -6.42 -1.13 -14.96
N THR A 112 -6.02 -2.22 -15.62
CA THR A 112 -6.33 -2.49 -17.02
C THR A 112 -7.60 -3.32 -17.18
N LYS A 113 -7.96 -4.08 -16.15
CA LYS A 113 -9.15 -4.93 -16.08
C LYS A 113 -9.54 -5.09 -14.61
N GLU A 114 -10.83 -5.00 -14.33
CA GLU A 114 -11.42 -5.25 -13.02
C GLU A 114 -12.56 -6.25 -13.23
N GLU A 115 -12.56 -7.36 -12.50
CA GLU A 115 -13.59 -8.40 -12.57
C GLU A 115 -14.13 -8.65 -11.16
N GLU A 116 -15.40 -8.34 -10.94
CA GLU A 116 -16.09 -8.62 -9.69
C GLU A 116 -16.87 -9.94 -9.81
N VAL A 117 -16.60 -10.88 -8.90
CA VAL A 117 -17.29 -12.18 -8.87
C VAL A 117 -18.14 -12.28 -7.60
N LEU A 118 -19.46 -12.14 -7.73
CA LEU A 118 -20.42 -12.30 -6.64
C LEU A 118 -21.00 -13.72 -6.63
N THR A 119 -20.71 -14.49 -5.59
CA THR A 119 -21.27 -15.84 -5.39
C THR A 119 -22.18 -15.87 -4.17
N VAL A 120 -23.50 -15.92 -4.40
CA VAL A 120 -24.50 -16.10 -3.33
C VAL A 120 -25.10 -17.51 -3.46
N ILE A 121 -24.76 -18.38 -2.51
CA ILE A 121 -25.32 -19.74 -2.43
C ILE A 121 -26.26 -19.78 -1.23
N ARG A 122 -27.54 -20.10 -1.48
CA ARG A 122 -28.54 -20.30 -0.44
C ARG A 122 -29.18 -21.66 -0.60
N THR A 123 -29.09 -22.44 0.45
CA THR A 123 -29.85 -23.67 0.62
C THR A 123 -30.87 -23.41 1.72
N PHE A 124 -32.14 -23.73 1.45
CA PHE A 124 -33.24 -23.50 2.37
C PHE A 124 -33.83 -24.83 2.82
N GLU A 125 -34.22 -24.90 4.08
CA GLU A 125 -35.02 -25.99 4.65
C GLU A 125 -36.33 -25.44 5.19
N LYS A 126 -37.32 -26.31 5.35
CA LYS A 126 -38.65 -25.95 5.87
C LYS A 126 -38.56 -25.79 7.40
N VAL A 127 -39.17 -24.73 7.94
CA VAL A 127 -39.41 -24.62 9.38
C VAL A 127 -40.62 -25.50 9.73
N GLU A 128 -40.43 -26.49 10.59
CA GLU A 128 -41.54 -27.22 11.21
C GLU A 128 -42.02 -26.45 12.44
N GLU A 129 -43.35 -26.35 12.61
CA GLU A 129 -44.00 -25.71 13.78
C GLU A 129 -43.95 -26.59 15.02
#